data_AF-A0A3D2UMW7-F1
#
_entry.id   AF-A0A3D2UMW7-F1
#
_cell.length_a   1.000
_cell.length_b   1.000
_cell.length_c   1.000
_cell.angle_alpha   90.00
_cell.angle_beta   90.00
_cell.angle_gamma   90.00
#
_symmetry.space_group_name_H-M   'P 1'
#
loop_
_entity.id
_entity.type
_entity.pdbx_description
1 polymer ?
#
loop_
_entity_poly.entity_id
_entity_poly.type
_entity_poly.pdbx_seq_one_letter_code
_entity_poly.pdbx_strand_id
1 'polypeptide(L)'
;MANSNLTEAKRAKNDEFYTQYPDIEKEMTAYLDYNPDVFRGKTILLPCDDPEWSNFTKYFAQNFERLGLKKLISTSYAVESKKYKGAYQPTLFETSAPYYDKVKTVQNGKIFTLTDDKTGDRKVNVDDLEWHYLEGDGDFRSAEIKRLRDESDIIITNPPFSLFREFLAWIIEANKQFVIIANMNAITYKEVFPLIKDNKMWMGNGFHAGNAYFSTPFADEYEEGIYNPETGLVKFRNVCWFTNLDHGRRHQPLPLMTMAENLRFSKHKEIQGKQSYDRYDNYDAIEVPFTDSIPSDYDGVMGVPISFLDKYSPEQFEIVGATESEGKGFSEGLWDEKSKVSQPLIKNERVYKRIFIKHKKVKK
;
A
#
# COMPACT_ATOMS: atom_id res chain seq x y z
N MET A 1 -5.95 16.76 27.89
CA MET A 1 -4.58 16.24 28.12
C MET A 1 -4.52 14.73 28.34
N ALA A 2 -5.56 14.06 28.90
CA ALA A 2 -5.54 12.58 29.01
C ALA A 2 -5.90 11.83 27.69
N ASN A 3 -6.78 12.39 26.85
CA ASN A 3 -7.18 11.76 25.58
C ASN A 3 -6.15 11.92 24.44
N SER A 4 -5.28 12.94 24.49
CA SER A 4 -4.20 13.12 23.50
C SER A 4 -3.16 12.01 23.64
N ASN A 5 -2.73 11.71 24.86
CA ASN A 5 -1.68 10.75 25.15
C ASN A 5 -2.10 9.31 24.81
N LEU A 6 -3.37 8.94 25.06
CA LEU A 6 -3.92 7.63 24.65
C LEU A 6 -4.04 7.50 23.13
N THR A 7 -4.36 8.59 22.44
CA THR A 7 -4.45 8.62 20.97
C THR A 7 -3.06 8.55 20.35
N GLU A 8 -2.07 9.23 20.92
CA GLU A 8 -0.67 9.19 20.51
C GLU A 8 -0.03 7.82 20.75
N ALA A 9 -0.28 7.18 21.90
CA ALA A 9 0.19 5.82 22.18
C ALA A 9 -0.40 4.78 21.21
N LYS A 10 -1.70 4.89 20.88
CA LYS A 10 -2.33 4.05 19.84
C LYS A 10 -1.73 4.30 18.45
N ARG A 11 -1.39 5.56 18.12
CA ARG A 11 -0.74 5.91 16.85
C ARG A 11 0.67 5.36 16.76
N ALA A 12 1.48 5.47 17.82
CA ALA A 12 2.84 4.93 17.86
C ALA A 12 2.86 3.40 17.70
N LYS A 13 1.91 2.68 18.31
CA LYS A 13 1.77 1.22 18.14
C LYS A 13 1.40 0.82 16.71
N ASN A 14 0.61 1.65 16.02
CA ASN A 14 0.20 1.40 14.65
C ASN A 14 1.29 1.76 13.60
N ASP A 15 2.44 2.27 14.04
CA ASP A 15 3.53 2.68 13.16
C ASP A 15 4.71 1.65 13.16
N GLU A 16 4.73 0.66 14.07
CA GLU A 16 5.83 -0.32 14.21
C GLU A 16 5.43 -1.72 13.72
N PHE A 17 5.28 -1.87 12.40
CA PHE A 17 4.90 -3.13 11.75
C PHE A 17 5.97 -3.62 10.76
N TYR A 18 6.56 -4.77 11.06
CA TYR A 18 7.61 -5.37 10.25
C TYR A 18 7.02 -6.41 9.29
N THR A 19 7.08 -6.10 8.00
CA THR A 19 6.57 -6.94 6.90
C THR A 19 7.39 -8.23 6.78
N GLN A 20 6.72 -9.35 6.53
CA GLN A 20 7.38 -10.65 6.39
C GLN A 20 8.07 -10.78 5.03
N TYR A 21 9.22 -11.44 5.01
CA TYR A 21 9.99 -11.69 3.78
C TYR A 21 9.15 -12.38 2.68
N PRO A 22 8.36 -13.45 2.96
CA PRO A 22 7.57 -14.10 1.91
C PRO A 22 6.50 -13.20 1.28
N ASP A 23 5.94 -12.24 2.03
CA ASP A 23 4.97 -11.29 1.50
C ASP A 23 5.64 -10.30 0.53
N ILE A 24 6.84 -9.83 0.87
CA ILE A 24 7.65 -8.96 0.00
C ILE A 24 8.04 -9.72 -1.27
N GLU A 25 8.57 -10.93 -1.13
CA GLU A 25 8.98 -11.74 -2.27
C GLU A 25 7.82 -12.02 -3.23
N LYS A 26 6.65 -12.38 -2.70
CA LYS A 26 5.45 -12.62 -3.50
C LYS A 26 4.97 -11.36 -4.21
N GLU A 27 5.01 -10.21 -3.55
CA GLU A 27 4.64 -8.94 -4.16
C GLU A 27 5.62 -8.55 -5.28
N MET A 28 6.93 -8.63 -5.02
CA MET A 28 7.97 -8.30 -6.01
C MET A 28 7.96 -9.24 -7.22
N THR A 29 7.70 -10.52 -6.98
CA THR A 29 7.58 -11.53 -8.06
C THR A 29 6.46 -11.18 -9.03
N ALA A 30 5.34 -10.63 -8.58
CA ALA A 30 4.25 -10.25 -9.47
C ALA A 30 4.61 -9.15 -10.48
N TYR A 31 5.51 -8.24 -10.10
CA TYR A 31 6.05 -7.23 -11.02
C TYR A 31 7.09 -7.83 -11.98
N LEU A 32 7.95 -8.72 -11.49
CA LEU A 32 8.95 -9.44 -12.29
C LEU A 32 8.31 -10.37 -13.33
N ASP A 33 7.24 -11.07 -12.96
CA ASP A 33 6.49 -11.96 -13.85
C ASP A 33 5.88 -11.20 -15.03
N TYR A 34 5.54 -9.93 -14.82
CA TYR A 34 5.01 -9.06 -15.86
C TYR A 34 6.11 -8.37 -16.67
N ASN A 35 7.16 -7.88 -16.01
CA ASN A 35 8.33 -7.29 -16.63
C ASN A 35 9.61 -7.77 -15.91
N PRO A 36 10.36 -8.72 -16.49
CA PRO A 36 11.58 -9.26 -15.90
C PRO A 36 12.68 -8.23 -15.64
N ASP A 37 12.64 -7.09 -16.34
CA ASP A 37 13.64 -6.02 -16.26
C ASP A 37 13.15 -4.81 -15.43
N VAL A 38 12.02 -4.92 -14.73
CA VAL A 38 11.42 -3.81 -13.96
C VAL A 38 12.40 -3.16 -12.98
N PHE A 39 13.32 -3.93 -12.41
CA PHE A 39 14.34 -3.46 -11.46
C PHE A 39 15.73 -3.30 -12.07
N ARG A 40 15.95 -3.72 -13.33
CA ARG A 40 17.29 -3.75 -13.92
C ARG A 40 17.84 -2.33 -14.10
N GLY A 41 19.07 -2.12 -13.62
CA GLY A 41 19.78 -0.85 -13.66
C GLY A 41 19.17 0.24 -12.77
N LYS A 42 18.21 -0.11 -11.90
CA LYS A 42 17.49 0.85 -11.05
C LYS A 42 18.21 1.08 -9.73
N THR A 43 18.04 2.29 -9.22
CA THR A 43 18.36 2.65 -7.85
C THR A 43 17.11 2.55 -7.00
N ILE A 44 17.12 1.71 -5.97
CA ILE A 44 15.98 1.51 -5.07
C ILE A 44 16.25 2.21 -3.73
N LEU A 45 15.30 3.02 -3.29
CA LEU A 45 15.28 3.62 -1.95
C LEU A 45 14.25 2.90 -1.07
N LEU A 46 14.71 2.45 0.10
CA LEU A 46 13.94 1.76 1.12
C LEU A 46 13.95 2.58 2.42
N PRO A 47 13.10 3.61 2.58
CA PRO A 47 12.97 4.31 3.84
C PRO A 47 12.36 3.34 4.86
N CYS A 48 13.11 2.94 5.88
CA CYS A 48 12.68 1.94 6.87
C CYS A 48 13.11 2.35 8.27
N ASP A 49 12.36 1.95 9.30
CA ASP A 49 12.71 2.33 10.67
C ASP A 49 13.99 1.63 11.15
N ASP A 50 14.32 0.47 10.58
CA ASP A 50 15.51 -0.28 10.95
C ASP A 50 16.07 -1.08 9.76
N PRO A 51 17.17 -0.64 9.11
CA PRO A 51 17.67 -1.28 7.90
C PRO A 51 18.34 -2.63 8.19
N GLU A 52 18.88 -2.84 9.40
CA GLU A 52 19.55 -4.10 9.78
C GLU A 52 18.54 -5.26 9.91
N TRP A 53 17.33 -4.95 10.37
CA TRP A 53 16.27 -5.94 10.59
C TRP A 53 15.18 -5.94 9.51
N SER A 54 15.20 -4.97 8.59
CA SER A 54 14.20 -4.82 7.53
C SER A 54 14.27 -5.98 6.53
N ASN A 55 13.18 -6.72 6.40
CA ASN A 55 13.04 -7.73 5.35
C ASN A 55 13.03 -7.11 3.93
N PHE A 56 12.73 -5.82 3.78
CA PHE A 56 12.89 -5.13 2.49
C PHE A 56 14.37 -5.01 2.13
N THR A 57 15.19 -4.48 3.04
CA THR A 57 16.65 -4.39 2.84
C THR A 57 17.23 -5.77 2.56
N LYS A 58 16.86 -6.77 3.38
CA LYS A 58 17.30 -8.15 3.22
C LYS A 58 16.93 -8.72 1.84
N TYR A 59 15.68 -8.58 1.39
CA TYR A 59 15.23 -9.08 0.09
C TYR A 59 16.05 -8.47 -1.05
N PHE A 60 16.16 -7.14 -1.11
CA PHE A 60 16.84 -6.49 -2.22
C PHE A 60 18.35 -6.68 -2.19
N ALA A 61 18.97 -6.73 -1.01
CA ALA A 61 20.40 -7.00 -0.89
C ALA A 61 20.74 -8.45 -1.27
N GLN A 62 19.97 -9.44 -0.80
CA GLN A 62 20.18 -10.86 -1.17
C GLN A 62 19.94 -11.14 -2.66
N ASN A 63 19.12 -10.32 -3.31
CA ASN A 63 18.77 -10.50 -4.72
C ASN A 63 19.39 -9.43 -5.62
N PHE A 64 20.38 -8.66 -5.13
CA PHE A 64 20.90 -7.48 -5.82
C PHE A 64 21.34 -7.79 -7.26
N GLU A 65 22.19 -8.79 -7.45
CA GLU A 65 22.67 -9.23 -8.77
C GLU A 65 21.56 -9.86 -9.62
N ARG A 66 20.70 -10.69 -9.01
CA ARG A 66 19.60 -11.36 -9.71
C ARG A 66 18.62 -10.35 -10.30
N LEU A 67 18.33 -9.28 -9.56
CA LEU A 67 17.48 -8.18 -10.00
C LEU A 67 18.23 -7.19 -10.93
N GLY A 68 19.56 -7.29 -10.99
CA GLY A 68 20.42 -6.40 -11.78
C GLY A 68 20.36 -4.96 -11.30
N LEU A 69 20.26 -4.73 -9.99
CA LEU A 69 20.18 -3.38 -9.42
C LEU A 69 21.46 -2.58 -9.70
N LYS A 70 21.30 -1.26 -9.82
CA LYS A 70 22.45 -0.34 -9.88
C LYS A 70 22.92 0.03 -8.48
N LYS A 71 21.98 0.30 -7.58
CA LYS A 71 22.25 0.76 -6.22
C LYS A 71 21.04 0.48 -5.33
N LEU A 72 21.31 0.06 -4.11
CA LEU A 72 20.30 -0.07 -3.06
C LEU A 72 20.63 0.91 -1.95
N ILE A 73 19.63 1.65 -1.49
CA ILE A 73 19.74 2.64 -0.42
C ILE A 73 18.65 2.33 0.61
N SER A 74 19.04 2.03 1.84
CA SER A 74 18.12 1.95 2.96
C SER A 74 18.45 3.04 3.97
N THR A 75 17.44 3.78 4.43
CA THR A 75 17.62 4.87 5.40
C THR A 75 16.76 4.64 6.60
N SER A 76 17.18 5.12 7.78
CA SER A 76 16.37 5.07 8.99
C SER A 76 16.37 6.32 9.82
N TYR A 77 15.32 6.44 10.63
CA TYR A 77 15.21 7.46 11.64
C TYR A 77 16.19 7.24 12.78
N ALA A 78 16.67 8.35 13.34
CA ALA A 78 17.33 8.39 14.63
C ALA A 78 16.43 7.74 15.70
N VAL A 79 17.04 7.03 16.65
CA VAL A 79 16.34 6.43 17.78
C VAL A 79 15.56 7.51 18.57
N GLU A 80 16.15 8.69 18.71
CA GLU A 80 15.53 9.85 19.37
C GLU A 80 14.42 10.52 18.54
N SER A 81 14.26 10.21 17.26
CA SER A 81 13.13 10.69 16.43
C SER A 81 11.98 9.69 16.32
N LYS A 82 12.20 8.41 16.63
CA LYS A 82 11.14 7.40 16.67
C LYS A 82 10.09 7.72 17.74
N LYS A 83 8.80 7.54 17.43
CA LYS A 83 7.71 7.75 18.41
C LYS A 83 7.79 6.77 19.56
N TYR A 84 8.16 5.52 19.26
CA TYR A 84 8.41 4.52 20.28
C TYR A 84 9.86 4.59 20.77
N LYS A 85 10.03 4.76 22.08
CA LYS A 85 11.33 4.75 22.77
C LYS A 85 11.59 3.40 23.41
N GLY A 86 11.69 2.36 22.57
CA GLY A 86 12.16 1.05 23.03
C GLY A 86 13.57 1.12 23.61
N ALA A 87 13.96 0.10 24.37
CA ALA A 87 15.34 -0.05 24.81
C ALA A 87 16.22 -0.35 23.58
N TYR A 88 16.81 0.70 23.00
CA TYR A 88 17.74 0.54 21.89
C TYR A 88 19.07 -0.01 22.40
N GLN A 89 19.46 -1.14 21.84
CA GLN A 89 20.77 -1.75 22.07
C GLN A 89 21.50 -1.83 20.73
N PRO A 90 22.63 -1.10 20.56
CA PRO A 90 23.37 -1.15 19.32
C PRO A 90 23.93 -2.56 19.08
N THR A 91 23.90 -3.00 17.83
CA THR A 91 24.35 -4.35 17.47
C THR A 91 25.89 -4.46 17.52
N LEU A 92 26.41 -5.69 17.50
CA LEU A 92 27.85 -5.91 17.32
C LEU A 92 28.34 -5.37 15.98
N PHE A 93 27.50 -5.47 14.94
CA PHE A 93 27.77 -4.92 13.63
C PHE A 93 28.02 -3.40 13.72
N GLU A 94 27.15 -2.67 14.41
CA GLU A 94 27.34 -1.24 14.63
C GLU A 94 28.58 -0.90 15.46
N THR A 95 28.69 -1.52 16.63
CA THR A 95 29.74 -1.20 17.61
C THR A 95 31.15 -1.60 17.14
N SER A 96 31.25 -2.50 16.17
CA SER A 96 32.51 -2.88 15.53
C SER A 96 32.99 -1.88 14.47
N ALA A 97 32.13 -0.97 14.01
CA ALA A 97 32.50 0.00 12.99
C ALA A 97 33.52 1.03 13.54
N PRO A 98 34.61 1.33 12.82
CA PRO A 98 35.64 2.27 13.28
C PRO A 98 35.12 3.68 13.60
N TYR A 99 34.02 4.09 12.94
CA TYR A 99 33.38 5.40 13.08
C TYR A 99 32.16 5.36 14.01
N TYR A 100 31.92 4.27 14.74
CA TYR A 100 30.85 4.17 15.71
C TYR A 100 30.95 5.28 16.77
N ASP A 101 29.84 5.96 17.01
CA ASP A 101 29.75 7.04 17.99
C ASP A 101 28.48 6.87 18.85
N LYS A 102 28.68 6.85 20.17
CA LYS A 102 27.61 6.59 21.15
C LYS A 102 26.51 7.66 21.16
N VAL A 103 26.83 8.89 20.76
CA VAL A 103 25.87 10.00 20.69
C VAL A 103 25.17 9.99 19.35
N LYS A 104 25.93 9.88 18.26
CA LYS A 104 25.33 9.87 16.91
C LYS A 104 24.42 8.67 16.68
N THR A 105 24.71 7.51 17.27
CA THR A 105 23.86 6.33 17.07
C THR A 105 22.42 6.50 17.56
N VAL A 106 22.19 7.39 18.52
CA VAL A 106 20.83 7.70 18.99
C VAL A 106 20.24 8.97 18.37
N GLN A 107 21.08 9.96 18.00
CA GLN A 107 20.64 11.27 17.49
C GLN A 107 20.53 11.37 15.97
N ASN A 108 21.32 10.57 15.24
CA ASN A 108 21.37 10.61 13.78
C ASN A 108 20.64 9.41 13.19
N GLY A 109 20.00 9.63 12.05
CA GLY A 109 19.55 8.54 11.21
C GLY A 109 20.74 7.76 10.65
N LYS A 110 20.46 6.61 10.04
CA LYS A 110 21.50 5.81 9.37
C LYS A 110 21.15 5.62 7.91
N ILE A 111 22.19 5.48 7.10
CA ILE A 111 22.09 5.11 5.69
C ILE A 111 22.90 3.85 5.47
N PHE A 112 22.31 2.91 4.74
CA PHE A 112 22.92 1.68 4.29
C PHE A 112 22.92 1.69 2.77
N THR A 113 24.06 1.43 2.16
CA THR A 113 24.20 1.41 0.71
C THR A 113 24.86 0.13 0.23
N LEU A 114 24.38 -0.35 -0.90
CA LEU A 114 24.96 -1.48 -1.63
C LEU A 114 25.07 -1.10 -3.11
N THR A 115 26.28 -1.15 -3.66
CA THR A 115 26.58 -0.83 -5.07
C THR A 115 27.43 -1.88 -5.75
N ASP A 116 28.48 -2.36 -5.09
CA ASP A 116 29.51 -3.22 -5.64
C ASP A 116 29.98 -4.24 -4.59
N ASP A 117 30.68 -5.28 -5.04
CA ASP A 117 31.29 -6.30 -4.18
C ASP A 117 32.46 -5.68 -3.40
N LYS A 118 32.35 -5.72 -2.07
CA LYS A 118 33.34 -5.20 -1.11
C LYS A 118 34.10 -6.32 -0.42
N THR A 119 33.48 -7.49 -0.28
CA THR A 119 34.09 -8.67 0.35
C THR A 119 35.12 -9.35 -0.56
N GLY A 120 35.03 -9.11 -1.87
CA GLY A 120 35.91 -9.69 -2.89
C GLY A 120 35.56 -11.14 -3.24
N ASP A 121 34.36 -11.61 -2.86
CA ASP A 121 33.88 -12.96 -3.11
C ASP A 121 33.21 -13.12 -4.50
N ARG A 122 33.17 -12.02 -5.27
CA ARG A 122 32.53 -11.86 -6.59
C ARG A 122 31.02 -11.96 -6.56
N LYS A 123 30.38 -11.65 -5.43
CA LYS A 123 28.92 -11.62 -5.27
C LYS A 123 28.48 -10.41 -4.47
N VAL A 124 27.76 -9.49 -5.09
CA VAL A 124 27.16 -8.35 -4.38
C VAL A 124 25.97 -8.81 -3.53
N ASN A 125 26.11 -8.79 -2.20
CA ASN A 125 25.09 -9.29 -1.28
C ASN A 125 24.99 -8.49 0.04
N VAL A 126 24.25 -9.04 1.03
CA VAL A 126 24.05 -8.42 2.35
C VAL A 126 25.37 -8.14 3.08
N ASP A 127 26.39 -8.98 2.89
CA ASP A 127 27.68 -8.84 3.55
C ASP A 127 28.51 -7.65 3.03
N ASP A 128 28.14 -7.10 1.86
CA ASP A 128 28.75 -5.90 1.27
C ASP A 128 28.01 -4.60 1.65
N LEU A 129 26.97 -4.67 2.49
CA LEU A 129 26.23 -3.48 2.95
C LEU A 129 27.14 -2.57 3.78
N GLU A 130 27.39 -1.38 3.26
CA GLU A 130 28.09 -0.31 3.98
C GLU A 130 27.06 0.56 4.69
N TRP A 131 27.35 0.96 5.94
CA TRP A 131 26.48 1.84 6.69
C TRP A 131 27.21 3.08 7.21
N HIS A 132 26.51 4.21 7.29
CA HIS A 132 27.03 5.44 7.88
C HIS A 132 25.92 6.21 8.62
N TYR A 133 26.31 7.14 9.48
CA TYR A 133 25.37 8.11 10.03
C TYR A 133 24.95 9.11 8.94
N LEU A 134 23.66 9.42 8.90
CA LEU A 134 23.13 10.59 8.20
C LEU A 134 23.54 11.87 8.94
N GLU A 135 23.54 13.00 8.25
CA GLU A 135 23.76 14.31 8.88
C GLU A 135 22.59 14.67 9.81
N GLY A 136 21.36 14.35 9.39
CA GLY A 136 20.14 14.58 10.14
C GLY A 136 19.60 13.34 10.85
N ASP A 137 18.33 13.42 11.23
CA ASP A 137 17.63 12.38 11.98
C ASP A 137 16.93 11.34 11.11
N GLY A 138 17.09 11.40 9.79
CA GLY A 138 16.45 10.47 8.85
C GLY A 138 15.01 10.78 8.48
N ASP A 139 14.42 11.91 8.89
CA ASP A 139 13.08 12.30 8.42
C ASP A 139 13.04 12.43 6.89
N PHE A 140 12.09 11.75 6.24
CA PHE A 140 11.93 11.77 4.78
C PHE A 140 11.69 13.20 4.24
N ARG A 141 11.19 14.11 5.07
CA ARG A 141 10.97 15.51 4.72
C ARG A 141 12.28 16.31 4.65
N SER A 142 13.36 15.82 5.24
CA SER A 142 14.66 16.50 5.28
C SER A 142 15.27 16.66 3.87
N ALA A 143 16.12 17.69 3.71
CA ALA A 143 16.80 17.94 2.45
C ALA A 143 17.75 16.79 2.06
N GLU A 144 18.35 16.13 3.06
CA GLU A 144 19.24 14.98 2.87
C GLU A 144 18.49 13.79 2.27
N ILE A 145 17.36 13.38 2.87
CA ILE A 145 16.58 12.26 2.35
C ILE A 145 15.90 12.60 1.01
N LYS A 146 15.50 13.86 0.79
CA LYS A 146 15.01 14.32 -0.52
C LYS A 146 16.06 14.16 -1.62
N ARG A 147 17.34 14.43 -1.36
CA ARG A 147 18.41 14.17 -2.35
C ARG A 147 18.50 12.68 -2.71
N LEU A 148 18.39 11.79 -1.71
CA LEU A 148 18.39 10.35 -1.94
C LEU A 148 17.15 9.89 -2.73
N ARG A 149 15.97 10.43 -2.41
CA ARG A 149 14.76 10.24 -3.23
C ARG A 149 15.01 10.64 -4.66
N ASP A 150 15.55 11.84 -4.87
CA ASP A 150 15.72 12.41 -6.19
C ASP A 150 16.73 11.59 -7.02
N GLU A 151 17.76 11.00 -6.38
CA GLU A 151 18.68 10.02 -6.97
C GLU A 151 18.02 8.67 -7.31
N SER A 152 17.07 8.21 -6.49
CA SER A 152 16.43 6.91 -6.66
C SER A 152 15.43 6.85 -7.81
N ASP A 153 15.23 5.68 -8.39
CA ASP A 153 14.20 5.42 -9.41
C ASP A 153 12.89 4.92 -8.79
N ILE A 154 13.00 4.05 -7.78
CA ILE A 154 11.87 3.35 -7.17
C ILE A 154 11.94 3.43 -5.64
N ILE A 155 10.81 3.70 -5.00
CA ILE A 155 10.67 3.70 -3.54
C ILE A 155 9.81 2.53 -3.09
N ILE A 156 10.34 1.67 -2.23
CA ILE A 156 9.63 0.46 -1.78
C ILE A 156 9.70 0.37 -0.26
N THR A 157 8.55 0.40 0.43
CA THR A 157 8.53 0.30 1.90
C THR A 157 7.14 0.04 2.50
N ASN A 158 7.11 -0.27 3.79
CA ASN A 158 5.93 -0.16 4.65
C ASN A 158 6.00 1.17 5.42
N PRO A 159 5.47 2.29 4.90
CA PRO A 159 5.55 3.56 5.60
C PRO A 159 4.68 3.53 6.87
N PRO A 160 5.01 4.36 7.89
CA PRO A 160 4.13 4.54 9.04
C PRO A 160 2.71 4.92 8.59
N PHE A 161 1.70 4.15 9.00
CA PHE A 161 0.33 4.35 8.52
C PHE A 161 -0.21 5.73 8.90
N SER A 162 0.26 6.30 10.01
CA SER A 162 -0.11 7.66 10.42
C SER A 162 0.42 8.76 9.48
N LEU A 163 1.50 8.50 8.73
CA LEU A 163 2.14 9.45 7.83
C LEU A 163 1.89 9.16 6.35
N PHE A 164 1.07 8.14 6.03
CA PHE A 164 0.85 7.66 4.68
C PHE A 164 0.53 8.76 3.65
N ARG A 165 -0.35 9.71 3.98
CA ARG A 165 -0.74 10.79 3.05
C ARG A 165 0.42 11.73 2.72
N GLU A 166 1.19 12.11 3.74
CA GLU A 166 2.37 12.96 3.56
C GLU A 166 3.46 12.22 2.80
N PHE A 167 3.66 10.94 3.11
CA PHE A 167 4.63 10.08 2.45
C PHE A 167 4.30 9.87 0.96
N LEU A 168 3.03 9.58 0.65
CA LEU A 168 2.58 9.47 -0.75
C LEU A 168 2.76 10.79 -1.50
N ALA A 169 2.39 11.92 -0.90
CA ALA A 169 2.61 13.24 -1.52
C ALA A 169 4.09 13.48 -1.82
N TRP A 170 4.99 13.10 -0.89
CA TRP A 170 6.44 13.20 -1.06
C TRP A 170 6.99 12.32 -2.20
N ILE A 171 6.42 11.14 -2.44
CA ILE A 171 6.77 10.27 -3.59
C ILE A 171 6.28 10.91 -4.89
N ILE A 172 5.01 11.32 -4.93
CA ILE A 172 4.35 11.83 -6.15
C ILE A 172 4.97 13.16 -6.60
N GLU A 173 5.34 14.05 -5.67
CA GLU A 173 6.03 15.31 -5.95
C GLU A 173 7.31 15.09 -6.79
N ALA A 174 8.02 13.98 -6.56
CA ALA A 174 9.26 13.66 -7.26
C ALA A 174 9.07 12.67 -8.43
N ASN A 175 7.82 12.37 -8.81
CA ASN A 175 7.47 11.46 -9.92
C ASN A 175 8.16 10.09 -9.83
N LYS A 176 8.26 9.52 -8.63
CA LYS A 176 8.93 8.24 -8.42
C LYS A 176 8.01 7.06 -8.72
N GLN A 177 8.62 5.96 -9.18
CA GLN A 177 7.93 4.68 -9.12
C GLN A 177 7.90 4.20 -7.67
N PHE A 178 6.87 3.45 -7.27
CA PHE A 178 6.77 3.01 -5.89
C PHE A 178 5.96 1.74 -5.70
N VAL A 179 6.25 1.06 -4.59
CA VAL A 179 5.43 -0.01 -4.02
C VAL A 179 5.36 0.21 -2.50
N ILE A 180 4.19 0.53 -1.97
CA ILE A 180 4.01 0.87 -0.56
C ILE A 180 2.83 0.15 0.07
N ILE A 181 2.90 -0.12 1.37
CA ILE A 181 1.79 -0.73 2.11
C ILE A 181 0.95 0.37 2.79
N ALA A 182 -0.37 0.20 2.79
CA ALA A 182 -1.26 1.02 3.59
C ALA A 182 -2.54 0.29 3.96
N ASN A 183 -3.38 0.94 4.77
CA ASN A 183 -4.74 0.49 5.02
C ASN A 183 -5.62 0.66 3.77
N MET A 184 -6.50 -0.30 3.48
CA MET A 184 -7.42 -0.29 2.33
C MET A 184 -8.34 0.93 2.31
N ASN A 185 -8.70 1.50 3.47
CA ASN A 185 -9.49 2.72 3.54
C ASN A 185 -8.77 3.93 2.92
N ALA A 186 -7.45 3.85 2.69
CA ALA A 186 -6.71 4.89 1.99
C ALA A 186 -7.21 5.12 0.56
N ILE A 187 -7.83 4.10 -0.08
CA ILE A 187 -8.41 4.19 -1.42
C ILE A 187 -9.29 5.44 -1.60
N THR A 188 -10.10 5.77 -0.60
CA THR A 188 -11.08 6.86 -0.71
C THR A 188 -10.56 8.19 -0.18
N TYR A 189 -9.30 8.27 0.23
CA TYR A 189 -8.72 9.53 0.67
C TYR A 189 -8.66 10.53 -0.49
N LYS A 190 -8.81 11.82 -0.15
CA LYS A 190 -8.90 12.90 -1.13
C LYS A 190 -7.69 12.97 -2.05
N GLU A 191 -6.52 12.64 -1.53
CA GLU A 191 -5.23 12.68 -2.21
C GLU A 191 -4.93 11.38 -2.99
N VAL A 192 -5.67 10.30 -2.72
CA VAL A 192 -5.38 8.94 -3.20
C VAL A 192 -6.35 8.54 -4.32
N PHE A 193 -7.65 8.73 -4.10
CA PHE A 193 -8.66 8.32 -5.07
C PHE A 193 -8.45 8.94 -6.46
N PRO A 194 -8.10 10.23 -6.61
CA PRO A 194 -7.81 10.81 -7.92
C PRO A 194 -6.65 10.11 -8.65
N LEU A 195 -5.62 9.66 -7.93
CA LEU A 195 -4.51 8.92 -8.53
C LEU A 195 -4.96 7.56 -9.07
N ILE A 196 -5.89 6.88 -8.36
CA ILE A 196 -6.47 5.62 -8.81
C ILE A 196 -7.37 5.83 -10.02
N LYS A 197 -8.30 6.80 -9.94
CA LYS A 197 -9.22 7.16 -11.02
C LYS A 197 -8.48 7.52 -12.31
N ASP A 198 -7.39 8.29 -12.19
CA ASP A 198 -6.57 8.72 -13.33
C ASP A 198 -5.55 7.66 -13.79
N ASN A 199 -5.58 6.43 -13.25
CA ASN A 199 -4.62 5.35 -13.56
C ASN A 199 -3.14 5.73 -13.32
N LYS A 200 -2.87 6.56 -12.32
CA LYS A 200 -1.51 6.93 -11.86
C LYS A 200 -1.04 6.09 -10.67
N MET A 201 -1.96 5.36 -10.03
CA MET A 201 -1.72 4.42 -8.94
C MET A 201 -2.76 3.30 -8.99
N TRP A 202 -2.41 2.09 -8.55
CA TRP A 202 -3.32 0.95 -8.46
C TRP A 202 -2.96 0.04 -7.27
N MET A 203 -3.81 -0.95 -7.04
CA MET A 203 -3.57 -1.99 -6.04
C MET A 203 -2.45 -2.92 -6.51
N GLY A 204 -1.55 -3.32 -5.62
CA GLY A 204 -0.54 -4.33 -5.90
C GLY A 204 -1.11 -5.75 -5.96
N ASN A 205 -0.23 -6.76 -5.93
CA ASN A 205 -0.64 -8.17 -6.01
C ASN A 205 -1.44 -8.60 -4.77
N GLY A 206 -1.10 -8.07 -3.60
CA GLY A 206 -1.90 -8.23 -2.38
C GLY A 206 -1.48 -9.40 -1.49
N PHE A 207 -1.85 -9.28 -0.21
CA PHE A 207 -1.60 -10.32 0.78
C PHE A 207 -2.44 -11.57 0.55
N HIS A 208 -1.94 -12.73 1.01
CA HIS A 208 -2.66 -13.98 0.89
C HIS A 208 -4.01 -13.91 1.63
N ALA A 209 -5.10 -14.17 0.90
CA ALA A 209 -6.47 -14.06 1.40
C ALA A 209 -6.81 -12.72 2.09
N GLY A 210 -6.11 -11.64 1.73
CA GLY A 210 -6.28 -10.31 2.32
C GLY A 210 -5.82 -10.19 3.78
N ASN A 211 -5.02 -11.14 4.27
CA ASN A 211 -4.49 -11.16 5.63
C ASN A 211 -3.01 -10.79 5.61
N ALA A 212 -2.69 -9.60 6.13
CA ALA A 212 -1.31 -9.19 6.33
C ALA A 212 -0.86 -9.64 7.73
N TYR A 213 0.32 -10.24 7.80
CA TYR A 213 0.93 -10.66 9.05
C TYR A 213 2.17 -9.80 9.29
N PHE A 214 2.28 -9.22 10.48
CA PHE A 214 3.41 -8.37 10.85
C PHE A 214 4.03 -8.86 12.16
N SER A 215 5.35 -8.69 12.28
CA SER A 215 5.98 -8.68 13.60
C SER A 215 5.88 -7.27 14.17
N THR A 216 5.74 -7.16 15.49
CA THR A 216 5.66 -5.88 16.20
C THR A 216 6.15 -6.06 17.64
N PRO A 217 6.84 -5.08 18.24
CA PRO A 217 7.28 -5.18 19.64
C PRO A 217 6.12 -5.16 20.66
N PHE A 218 4.88 -4.93 20.20
CA PHE A 218 3.68 -4.87 21.04
C PHE A 218 2.76 -6.08 20.84
N ALA A 219 3.27 -7.20 20.33
CA ALA A 219 2.44 -8.30 19.84
C ALA A 219 1.58 -8.92 20.96
N ASP A 220 2.13 -9.01 22.16
CA ASP A 220 1.50 -9.53 23.38
C ASP A 220 0.38 -8.63 23.93
N GLU A 221 0.26 -7.39 23.46
CA GLU A 221 -0.84 -6.50 23.83
C GLU A 221 -2.11 -6.69 23.00
N TYR A 222 -2.04 -7.46 21.91
CA TYR A 222 -3.18 -7.72 21.04
C TYR A 222 -3.98 -8.94 21.50
N GLU A 223 -5.30 -8.86 21.31
CA GLU A 223 -6.23 -9.93 21.68
C GLU A 223 -6.07 -11.20 20.84
N GLU A 224 -6.59 -12.31 21.38
CA GLU A 224 -6.63 -13.60 20.71
C GLU A 224 -7.38 -13.51 19.36
N GLY A 225 -6.78 -14.04 18.30
CA GLY A 225 -7.29 -13.94 16.93
C GLY A 225 -6.69 -12.80 16.10
N ILE A 226 -6.07 -11.80 16.75
CA ILE A 226 -5.16 -10.83 16.11
C ILE A 226 -3.73 -11.29 16.32
N TYR A 227 -3.33 -11.54 17.57
CA TYR A 227 -2.02 -12.11 17.89
C TYR A 227 -2.03 -13.63 17.78
N ASN A 228 -0.97 -14.20 17.19
CA ASN A 228 -0.71 -15.63 17.17
C ASN A 228 0.56 -15.94 17.99
N PRO A 229 0.42 -16.52 19.20
CA PRO A 229 1.55 -16.85 20.08
C PRO A 229 2.55 -17.85 19.51
N GLU A 230 2.14 -18.77 18.62
CA GLU A 230 3.05 -19.76 18.02
C GLU A 230 4.03 -19.13 17.04
N THR A 231 3.59 -18.08 16.35
CA THR A 231 4.38 -17.38 15.33
C THR A 231 4.96 -16.06 15.80
N GLY A 232 4.43 -15.49 16.89
CA GLY A 232 4.78 -14.15 17.36
C GLY A 232 4.23 -13.02 16.47
N LEU A 233 3.32 -13.31 15.55
CA LEU A 233 2.83 -12.35 14.56
C LEU A 233 1.44 -11.81 14.90
N VAL A 234 1.18 -10.56 14.50
CA VAL A 234 -0.13 -9.94 14.52
C VAL A 234 -0.75 -9.92 13.13
N LYS A 235 -2.04 -10.23 13.06
CA LYS A 235 -2.82 -10.35 11.83
C LYS A 235 -3.74 -9.14 11.65
N PHE A 236 -3.58 -8.43 10.55
CA PHE A 236 -4.50 -7.37 10.15
C PHE A 236 -5.22 -7.70 8.85
N ARG A 237 -6.51 -7.37 8.83
CA ARG A 237 -7.31 -7.30 7.61
C ARG A 237 -7.29 -5.88 7.07
N ASN A 238 -7.67 -5.72 5.80
CA ASN A 238 -7.75 -4.42 5.13
C ASN A 238 -6.40 -3.70 5.06
N VAL A 239 -5.31 -4.44 4.87
CA VAL A 239 -4.00 -3.90 4.54
C VAL A 239 -3.67 -4.36 3.13
N CYS A 240 -3.15 -3.45 2.32
CA CYS A 240 -2.94 -3.68 0.89
C CYS A 240 -1.69 -2.96 0.40
N TRP A 241 -1.20 -3.42 -0.74
CA TRP A 241 -0.12 -2.78 -1.48
C TRP A 241 -0.71 -1.76 -2.45
N PHE A 242 -0.06 -0.59 -2.55
CA PHE A 242 -0.31 0.45 -3.52
C PHE A 242 0.94 0.65 -4.36
N THR A 243 0.77 0.80 -5.66
CA THR A 243 1.89 0.83 -6.59
C THR A 243 1.55 1.64 -7.84
N ASN A 244 2.57 2.05 -8.57
CA ASN A 244 2.48 2.45 -9.98
C ASN A 244 3.42 1.60 -10.88
N LEU A 245 3.90 0.47 -10.37
CA LEU A 245 4.54 -0.59 -11.16
C LEU A 245 3.49 -1.54 -11.69
N ASP A 246 3.62 -1.90 -12.96
CA ASP A 246 2.63 -2.69 -13.66
C ASP A 246 2.79 -4.19 -13.34
N HIS A 247 1.68 -4.93 -13.31
CA HIS A 247 1.68 -6.35 -12.93
C HIS A 247 0.53 -7.13 -13.58
N GLY A 248 0.72 -8.44 -13.79
CA GLY A 248 -0.21 -9.25 -14.58
C GLY A 248 -1.66 -9.24 -14.06
N ARG A 249 -1.87 -9.26 -12.74
CA ARG A 249 -3.22 -9.23 -12.14
C ARG A 249 -4.03 -7.99 -12.53
N ARG A 250 -3.37 -6.86 -12.79
CA ARG A 250 -4.02 -5.62 -13.24
C ARG A 250 -4.72 -5.79 -14.59
N HIS A 251 -4.29 -6.73 -15.43
CA HIS A 251 -4.84 -6.93 -16.77
C HIS A 251 -5.73 -8.18 -16.86
N GLN A 252 -6.09 -8.77 -15.72
CA GLN A 252 -6.96 -9.95 -15.68
C GLN A 252 -8.43 -9.52 -15.70
N PRO A 253 -9.18 -9.77 -16.80
CA PRO A 253 -10.59 -9.49 -16.83
C PRO A 253 -11.35 -10.44 -15.90
N LEU A 254 -12.38 -9.91 -15.26
CA LEU A 254 -13.32 -10.70 -14.47
C LEU A 254 -14.25 -11.50 -15.38
N PRO A 255 -14.45 -12.80 -15.11
CA PRO A 255 -15.52 -13.57 -15.73
C PRO A 255 -16.85 -13.15 -15.10
N LEU A 256 -17.70 -12.49 -15.88
CA LEU A 256 -18.96 -11.91 -15.41
C LEU A 256 -20.15 -12.55 -16.11
N MET A 257 -21.21 -12.79 -15.33
CA MET A 257 -22.52 -13.20 -15.84
C MET A 257 -23.30 -11.99 -16.36
N THR A 258 -24.27 -12.25 -17.24
CA THR A 258 -25.28 -11.24 -17.61
C THR A 258 -26.15 -10.86 -16.40
N MET A 259 -26.84 -9.73 -16.47
CA MET A 259 -27.78 -9.30 -15.44
C MET A 259 -28.84 -10.36 -15.15
N ALA A 260 -29.41 -10.97 -16.20
CA ALA A 260 -30.43 -12.02 -16.06
C ALA A 260 -29.88 -13.28 -15.37
N GLU A 261 -28.65 -13.68 -15.70
CA GLU A 261 -27.98 -14.82 -15.06
C GLU A 261 -27.65 -14.52 -13.60
N ASN A 262 -27.15 -13.33 -13.27
CA ASN A 262 -26.90 -12.92 -11.89
C ASN A 262 -28.18 -13.03 -11.05
N LEU A 263 -29.30 -12.48 -11.53
CA LEU A 263 -30.58 -12.53 -10.83
C LEU A 263 -31.10 -13.97 -10.65
N ARG A 264 -30.70 -14.92 -11.51
CA ARG A 264 -31.15 -16.31 -11.44
C ARG A 264 -30.21 -17.23 -10.63
N PHE A 265 -28.90 -17.06 -10.79
CA PHE A 265 -27.88 -18.02 -10.39
C PHE A 265 -26.83 -17.46 -9.43
N SER A 266 -26.90 -16.17 -9.05
CA SER A 266 -25.98 -15.63 -8.05
C SER A 266 -26.02 -16.46 -6.77
N LYS A 267 -24.87 -16.65 -6.14
CA LYS A 267 -24.76 -17.29 -4.82
C LYS A 267 -25.17 -16.35 -3.67
N HIS A 268 -25.37 -15.06 -3.96
CA HIS A 268 -25.71 -14.04 -2.98
C HIS A 268 -27.21 -13.80 -2.97
N LYS A 269 -27.84 -13.96 -1.79
CA LYS A 269 -29.30 -13.85 -1.62
C LYS A 269 -29.81 -12.43 -1.86
N GLU A 270 -28.93 -11.44 -1.74
CA GLU A 270 -29.19 -10.04 -2.01
C GLU A 270 -29.32 -9.74 -3.51
N ILE A 271 -28.97 -10.70 -4.38
CA ILE A 271 -29.10 -10.58 -5.84
C ILE A 271 -30.02 -11.68 -6.39
N GLN A 272 -29.82 -12.92 -5.97
CA GLN A 272 -30.59 -14.07 -6.45
C GLN A 272 -32.09 -13.91 -6.17
N GLY A 273 -32.91 -14.09 -7.19
CA GLY A 273 -34.37 -14.02 -7.12
C GLY A 273 -34.96 -12.60 -7.19
N LYS A 274 -34.12 -11.55 -7.28
CA LYS A 274 -34.62 -10.20 -7.50
C LYS A 274 -35.18 -10.02 -8.92
N GLN A 275 -36.14 -9.11 -9.06
CA GLN A 275 -36.67 -8.71 -10.38
C GLN A 275 -35.67 -7.84 -11.15
N SER A 276 -34.91 -7.00 -10.42
CA SER A 276 -33.87 -6.13 -10.96
C SER A 276 -32.87 -5.78 -9.86
N TYR A 277 -31.73 -5.22 -10.26
CA TYR A 277 -30.80 -4.58 -9.32
C TYR A 277 -31.47 -3.34 -8.71
N ASP A 278 -31.12 -3.03 -7.45
CA ASP A 278 -31.58 -1.80 -6.81
C ASP A 278 -30.89 -0.59 -7.48
N ARG A 279 -31.60 0.54 -7.54
CA ARG A 279 -31.06 1.84 -7.94
C ARG A 279 -30.91 2.72 -6.71
N TYR A 280 -29.93 3.60 -6.70
CA TYR A 280 -29.82 4.58 -5.64
C TYR A 280 -30.90 5.65 -5.78
N ASP A 281 -31.38 6.17 -4.65
CA ASP A 281 -32.37 7.25 -4.62
C ASP A 281 -31.74 8.59 -5.02
N ASN A 282 -30.43 8.75 -4.76
CA ASN A 282 -29.69 10.01 -4.86
C ASN A 282 -28.45 9.93 -5.75
N TYR A 283 -28.26 8.83 -6.50
CA TYR A 283 -27.21 8.68 -7.50
C TYR A 283 -27.75 8.07 -8.78
N ASP A 284 -27.32 8.53 -9.95
CA ASP A 284 -27.64 7.87 -11.23
C ASP A 284 -26.77 6.64 -11.47
N ALA A 285 -27.00 5.59 -10.68
CA ALA A 285 -26.31 4.30 -10.79
C ALA A 285 -27.16 3.16 -10.21
N ILE A 286 -26.80 1.92 -10.54
CA ILE A 286 -27.31 0.73 -9.83
C ILE A 286 -26.37 0.35 -8.68
N GLU A 287 -26.91 -0.26 -7.63
CA GLU A 287 -26.15 -0.88 -6.55
C GLU A 287 -25.71 -2.28 -6.95
N VAL A 288 -24.41 -2.53 -6.92
CA VAL A 288 -23.81 -3.85 -7.13
C VAL A 288 -23.02 -4.21 -5.88
N PRO A 289 -23.60 -4.95 -4.92
CA PRO A 289 -23.01 -5.16 -3.60
C PRO A 289 -21.81 -6.13 -3.61
N PHE A 290 -21.65 -6.92 -4.67
CA PHE A 290 -20.59 -7.92 -4.80
C PHE A 290 -19.91 -7.84 -6.16
N THR A 291 -18.57 -7.90 -6.18
CA THR A 291 -17.77 -7.83 -7.41
C THR A 291 -18.11 -8.92 -8.43
N ASP A 292 -18.45 -10.12 -7.97
CA ASP A 292 -18.84 -11.23 -8.85
C ASP A 292 -20.30 -11.15 -9.32
N SER A 293 -21.05 -10.14 -8.87
CA SER A 293 -22.40 -9.83 -9.34
C SER A 293 -22.44 -8.60 -10.26
N ILE A 294 -21.29 -8.15 -10.77
CA ILE A 294 -21.26 -7.10 -11.80
C ILE A 294 -21.86 -7.69 -13.09
N PRO A 295 -22.95 -7.13 -13.64
CA PRO A 295 -23.54 -7.61 -14.88
C PRO A 295 -22.66 -7.25 -16.08
N SER A 296 -22.36 -8.22 -16.95
CA SER A 296 -21.52 -8.04 -18.15
C SER A 296 -22.18 -7.23 -19.27
N ASP A 297 -23.51 -7.10 -19.25
CA ASP A 297 -24.37 -6.56 -20.30
C ASP A 297 -25.06 -5.24 -19.92
N TYR A 298 -24.62 -4.59 -18.82
CA TYR A 298 -25.18 -3.32 -18.37
C TYR A 298 -24.31 -2.12 -18.78
N ASP A 299 -24.84 -1.25 -19.63
CA ASP A 299 -24.13 -0.07 -20.16
C ASP A 299 -24.09 1.14 -19.20
N GLY A 300 -24.88 1.12 -18.12
CA GLY A 300 -24.99 2.23 -17.18
C GLY A 300 -23.88 2.25 -16.12
N VAL A 301 -23.96 3.24 -15.22
CA VAL A 301 -23.05 3.35 -14.07
C VAL A 301 -23.42 2.33 -12.99
N MET A 302 -22.41 1.68 -12.42
CA MET A 302 -22.55 0.69 -11.35
C MET A 302 -21.77 1.15 -10.14
N GLY A 303 -22.41 1.22 -8.98
CA GLY A 303 -21.72 1.42 -7.71
C GLY A 303 -21.27 0.07 -7.14
N VAL A 304 -19.97 -0.13 -6.98
CA VAL A 304 -19.33 -1.34 -6.47
C VAL A 304 -18.60 -1.08 -5.14
N PRO A 305 -18.31 -2.11 -4.31
CA PRO A 305 -17.54 -1.94 -3.08
C PRO A 305 -16.11 -1.48 -3.37
N ILE A 306 -15.47 -0.77 -2.43
CA ILE A 306 -14.07 -0.33 -2.61
C ILE A 306 -13.09 -1.50 -2.81
N SER A 307 -13.40 -2.67 -2.25
CA SER A 307 -12.61 -3.91 -2.42
C SER A 307 -12.65 -4.46 -3.84
N PHE A 308 -13.50 -3.93 -4.72
CA PHE A 308 -13.45 -4.20 -6.16
C PHE A 308 -12.09 -3.86 -6.76
N LEU A 309 -11.37 -2.85 -6.25
CA LEU A 309 -10.08 -2.42 -6.81
C LEU A 309 -9.00 -3.50 -6.79
N ASP A 310 -9.07 -4.48 -5.89
CA ASP A 310 -8.20 -5.66 -5.90
C ASP A 310 -8.35 -6.51 -7.18
N LYS A 311 -9.44 -6.31 -7.92
CA LYS A 311 -9.81 -7.04 -9.14
C LYS A 311 -10.04 -6.10 -10.32
N TYR A 312 -9.70 -4.82 -10.16
CA TYR A 312 -9.91 -3.82 -11.19
C TYR A 312 -8.92 -4.03 -12.34
N SER A 313 -9.46 -4.17 -13.55
CA SER A 313 -8.70 -4.08 -14.79
C SER A 313 -9.09 -2.82 -15.58
N PRO A 314 -8.13 -1.97 -15.97
CA PRO A 314 -8.41 -0.78 -16.78
C PRO A 314 -8.75 -1.13 -18.24
N GLU A 315 -8.59 -2.38 -18.67
CA GLU A 315 -9.05 -2.89 -19.96
C GLU A 315 -10.55 -3.23 -19.93
N GLN A 316 -11.05 -3.70 -18.78
CA GLN A 316 -12.46 -4.08 -18.63
C GLN A 316 -13.34 -2.93 -18.14
N PHE A 317 -12.81 -2.06 -17.26
CA PHE A 317 -13.62 -1.04 -16.60
C PHE A 317 -13.00 0.36 -16.63
N GLU A 318 -13.87 1.34 -16.66
CA GLU A 318 -13.57 2.75 -16.40
C GLU A 318 -14.05 3.11 -14.98
N ILE A 319 -13.19 3.75 -14.19
CA ILE A 319 -13.59 4.35 -12.91
C ILE A 319 -14.16 5.73 -13.19
N VAL A 320 -15.47 5.88 -12.98
CA VAL A 320 -16.18 7.15 -13.20
C VAL A 320 -16.00 8.07 -12.01
N GLY A 321 -16.11 7.55 -10.79
CA GLY A 321 -16.06 8.37 -9.59
C GLY A 321 -16.25 7.55 -8.31
N ALA A 322 -16.53 8.22 -7.21
CA ALA A 322 -16.90 7.60 -5.94
C ALA A 322 -18.04 8.38 -5.28
N THR A 323 -18.57 7.85 -4.19
CA THR A 323 -19.59 8.55 -3.40
C THR A 323 -19.11 9.93 -2.95
N GLU A 324 -19.97 10.94 -3.06
CA GLU A 324 -19.70 12.34 -2.71
C GLU A 324 -19.33 12.51 -1.22
N SER A 325 -19.72 11.57 -0.36
CA SER A 325 -19.30 11.53 1.05
C SER A 325 -17.78 11.45 1.25
N GLU A 326 -17.02 11.07 0.22
CA GLU A 326 -15.55 10.98 0.28
C GLU A 326 -14.86 12.30 -0.07
N GLY A 327 -15.55 13.19 -0.79
CA GLY A 327 -15.01 14.45 -1.22
C GLY A 327 -15.93 15.17 -2.20
N LYS A 328 -16.00 16.50 -2.08
CA LYS A 328 -16.77 17.32 -3.01
C LYS A 328 -16.23 17.14 -4.45
N GLY A 329 -17.11 16.83 -5.39
CA GLY A 329 -16.83 16.54 -6.80
C GLY A 329 -16.50 15.08 -7.10
N PHE A 330 -16.43 14.18 -6.09
CA PHE A 330 -15.99 12.80 -6.32
C PHE A 330 -16.95 11.98 -7.16
N SER A 331 -18.23 12.34 -7.14
CA SER A 331 -19.26 11.63 -7.89
C SER A 331 -19.29 11.98 -9.38
N GLU A 332 -18.52 12.97 -9.84
CA GLU A 332 -18.51 13.43 -11.24
C GLU A 332 -19.94 13.72 -11.78
N GLY A 333 -20.79 14.31 -10.93
CA GLY A 333 -22.17 14.69 -11.28
C GLY A 333 -23.19 13.57 -11.18
N LEU A 334 -22.80 12.39 -10.67
CA LEU A 334 -23.75 11.29 -10.41
C LEU A 334 -24.67 11.57 -9.24
N TRP A 335 -24.21 12.34 -8.24
CA TRP A 335 -24.97 12.65 -7.04
C TRP A 335 -26.02 13.74 -7.29
N ASP A 336 -27.26 13.51 -6.87
CA ASP A 336 -28.28 14.56 -6.83
C ASP A 336 -28.08 15.46 -5.60
N GLU A 337 -27.48 16.63 -5.81
CA GLU A 337 -27.26 17.64 -4.77
C GLU A 337 -28.55 18.06 -4.05
N LYS A 338 -29.73 17.93 -4.70
CA LYS A 338 -31.02 18.27 -4.09
C LYS A 338 -31.39 17.32 -2.94
N SER A 339 -30.85 16.11 -2.94
CA SER A 339 -31.06 15.14 -1.85
C SER A 339 -30.49 15.63 -0.51
N LYS A 340 -29.48 16.51 -0.52
CA LYS A 340 -28.72 16.99 0.66
C LYS A 340 -28.06 15.88 1.49
N VAL A 341 -28.10 14.64 1.03
CA VAL A 341 -27.48 13.48 1.68
C VAL A 341 -26.44 12.93 0.71
N SER A 342 -25.16 13.14 1.02
CA SER A 342 -24.04 12.71 0.18
C SER A 342 -23.73 11.22 0.29
N GLN A 343 -24.22 10.54 1.33
CA GLN A 343 -24.13 9.08 1.42
C GLN A 343 -25.14 8.43 0.47
N PRO A 344 -24.78 7.36 -0.27
CA PRO A 344 -25.72 6.65 -1.13
C PRO A 344 -26.92 6.11 -0.33
N LEU A 345 -28.11 6.26 -0.91
CA LEU A 345 -29.38 5.81 -0.35
C LEU A 345 -30.02 4.78 -1.25
N ILE A 346 -30.61 3.74 -0.66
CA ILE A 346 -31.50 2.79 -1.33
C ILE A 346 -32.76 2.68 -0.47
N LYS A 347 -33.93 3.00 -1.02
CA LYS A 347 -35.20 2.99 -0.27
C LYS A 347 -35.13 3.85 0.99
N ASN A 348 -34.46 5.00 0.90
CA ASN A 348 -34.14 5.95 1.97
C ASN A 348 -33.21 5.42 3.08
N GLU A 349 -32.62 4.24 2.91
CA GLU A 349 -31.64 3.68 3.83
C GLU A 349 -30.22 3.95 3.35
N ARG A 350 -29.36 4.37 4.29
CA ARG A 350 -27.95 4.64 4.00
C ARG A 350 -27.21 3.33 3.76
N VAL A 351 -26.53 3.24 2.63
CA VAL A 351 -25.66 2.10 2.32
C VAL A 351 -24.19 2.47 2.42
N TYR A 352 -23.33 1.46 2.38
CA TYR A 352 -21.89 1.65 2.41
C TYR A 352 -21.39 2.46 1.21
N LYS A 353 -20.22 3.06 1.37
CA LYS A 353 -19.53 3.82 0.32
C LYS A 353 -19.27 2.95 -0.91
N ARG A 354 -19.22 3.59 -2.08
CA ARG A 354 -19.12 2.93 -3.39
C ARG A 354 -18.14 3.65 -4.30
N ILE A 355 -17.52 2.86 -5.17
CA ILE A 355 -16.81 3.34 -6.36
C ILE A 355 -17.78 3.16 -7.53
N PHE A 356 -17.91 4.19 -8.36
CA PHE A 356 -18.73 4.16 -9.56
C PHE A 356 -17.90 3.77 -10.76
N ILE A 357 -18.30 2.72 -11.45
CA ILE A 357 -17.62 2.18 -12.62
C ILE A 357 -18.56 2.03 -13.82
N LYS A 358 -17.98 1.93 -15.00
CA LYS A 358 -18.63 1.50 -16.25
C LYS A 358 -17.80 0.44 -16.93
N HIS A 359 -18.43 -0.40 -17.74
CA HIS A 359 -17.69 -1.22 -18.70
C HIS A 359 -16.97 -0.33 -19.69
N LYS A 360 -15.70 -0.63 -19.94
CA LYS A 360 -14.93 0.05 -20.97
C LYS A 360 -15.44 -0.41 -22.33
N LYS A 361 -15.97 0.53 -23.11
CA LYS A 361 -16.40 0.24 -24.47
C LYS A 361 -15.18 -0.11 -25.30
N VAL A 362 -15.12 -1.33 -25.81
CA VAL A 362 -14.15 -1.70 -26.85
C VAL A 362 -14.44 -0.80 -28.04
N LYS A 363 -13.51 0.11 -28.38
CA LYS A 363 -13.61 0.86 -29.64
C LYS A 363 -13.59 -0.19 -30.75
N LYS A 364 -14.72 -0.36 -31.42
CA LYS A 364 -14.84 -1.16 -32.64
C LYS A 364 -14.04 -0.54 -33.78
#